data_AF-A0A2G4FSA0-F1
#
_entry.id   AF-A0A2G4FSA0-F1
#
_cell.length_a   1.000
_cell.length_b   1.000
_cell.length_c   1.000
_cell.angle_alpha   90.00
_cell.angle_beta   90.00
_cell.angle_gamma   90.00
#
_symmetry.space_group_name_H-M   'P 1'
#
loop_
_entity.id
_entity.type
_entity.pdbx_description
1 polymer ?
#
loop_
_entity_poly.entity_id
_entity_poly.type
_entity_poly.pdbx_seq_one_letter_code
_entity_poly.pdbx_strand_id
1 'polypeptide(L)'
;MGRTARRVAWRAHGARAGARARVRQPARRPRGRSVTVPQPHGVACPNCGAPVRFLWAQAVQTTCAYCRSVLVRRDLDLAKLGTQADFPATGSPIQIGTEGQWHDQRFVVVGRIAYGWARGRWNEWHCVLADGTSAWLSDAQLEYAMTIAAPADFDVPAVMQVRVGESYVWNDTPYEVASITEARYLGTEGELPFTTWEKSACLFIDLLNAQHGLATIDGSEAPPVLFLGEYVNFDDLRFQNLREFDGW
;
A
#
# COMPACT_ATOMS: atom_id res chain seq x y z
N MET A 1 -48.14 6.58 32.06
CA MET A 1 -49.46 5.92 31.98
C MET A 1 -50.46 6.87 31.33
N GLY A 2 -51.24 6.41 30.35
CA GLY A 2 -52.48 7.08 29.92
C GLY A 2 -52.41 7.89 28.62
N ARG A 3 -52.53 7.22 27.46
CA ARG A 3 -53.06 7.81 26.22
C ARG A 3 -54.58 7.93 26.32
N THR A 4 -55.17 9.03 25.83
CA THR A 4 -56.51 9.10 25.20
C THR A 4 -56.71 10.54 24.69
N ALA A 5 -56.63 10.84 23.39
CA ALA A 5 -57.66 10.66 22.36
C ALA A 5 -59.01 11.34 22.71
N ARG A 6 -59.41 12.35 21.92
CA ARG A 6 -60.82 12.66 21.60
C ARG A 6 -60.91 13.50 20.31
N ARG A 7 -61.67 12.95 19.35
CA ARG A 7 -62.17 13.59 18.12
C ARG A 7 -63.43 14.42 18.43
N VAL A 8 -64.01 15.01 17.36
CA VAL A 8 -65.40 15.52 17.16
C VAL A 8 -65.45 17.06 17.13
N ALA A 9 -66.16 17.78 16.25
CA ALA A 9 -66.76 17.55 14.93
C ALA A 9 -67.21 18.91 14.31
N TRP A 10 -67.28 18.95 12.97
CA TRP A 10 -68.20 19.66 12.05
C TRP A 10 -69.08 20.87 12.48
N ARG A 11 -69.00 21.97 11.70
CA ARG A 11 -70.00 22.56 10.75
C ARG A 11 -69.57 24.00 10.35
N ALA A 12 -69.22 24.26 9.09
CA ALA A 12 -70.05 24.78 7.98
C ALA A 12 -70.56 26.23 8.15
N HIS A 13 -70.16 27.14 7.24
CA HIS A 13 -71.01 28.15 6.56
C HIS A 13 -70.17 29.07 5.65
N GLY A 14 -70.73 29.45 4.48
CA GLY A 14 -70.44 30.73 3.84
C GLY A 14 -69.78 30.67 2.45
N ALA A 15 -70.59 30.59 1.40
CA ALA A 15 -70.18 30.85 0.03
C ALA A 15 -69.95 32.36 -0.22
N ARG A 16 -68.99 32.73 -1.08
CA ARG A 16 -69.06 33.91 -1.95
C ARG A 16 -68.09 33.77 -3.13
N ALA A 17 -68.57 34.22 -4.28
CA ALA A 17 -67.99 34.03 -5.60
C ALA A 17 -66.90 35.04 -5.96
N GLY A 18 -65.99 34.63 -6.85
CA GLY A 18 -65.56 35.42 -8.00
C GLY A 18 -64.44 36.44 -7.81
N ALA A 19 -63.20 36.05 -8.13
CA ALA A 19 -62.26 36.91 -8.84
C ALA A 19 -61.13 36.05 -9.45
N ARG A 20 -60.97 36.08 -10.77
CA ARG A 20 -59.86 35.43 -11.47
C ARG A 20 -58.57 36.21 -11.17
N ALA A 21 -57.76 35.70 -10.24
CA ALA A 21 -56.41 36.19 -10.00
C ALA A 21 -55.45 35.60 -11.04
N ARG A 22 -54.75 36.46 -11.79
CA ARG A 22 -53.67 36.08 -12.72
C ARG A 22 -52.56 35.40 -11.92
N VAL A 23 -52.26 34.14 -12.24
CA VAL A 23 -51.10 33.41 -11.72
C VAL A 23 -49.83 34.10 -12.20
N ARG A 24 -49.14 34.82 -11.31
CA ARG A 24 -47.75 35.23 -11.53
C ARG A 24 -46.89 33.96 -11.45
N GLN A 25 -46.23 33.62 -12.55
CA GLN A 25 -45.24 32.54 -12.57
C GLN A 25 -44.10 32.88 -11.59
N PRO A 26 -43.58 31.90 -10.82
CA PRO A 26 -42.42 32.14 -9.98
C PRO A 26 -41.21 32.42 -10.86
N ALA A 27 -40.43 33.44 -10.52
CA ALA A 27 -39.16 33.73 -11.14
C ALA A 27 -38.26 32.48 -11.09
N ARG A 28 -37.72 32.07 -12.24
CA ARG A 28 -36.78 30.96 -12.34
C ARG A 28 -35.58 31.28 -11.45
N ARG A 29 -35.34 30.47 -10.41
CA ARG A 29 -34.08 30.50 -9.65
C ARG A 29 -32.92 30.35 -10.64
N PRO A 30 -31.85 31.15 -10.53
CA PRO A 30 -30.64 30.90 -11.31
C PRO A 30 -30.18 29.48 -10.98
N ARG A 31 -29.92 28.69 -12.03
CA ARG A 31 -29.37 27.33 -11.86
C ARG A 31 -28.08 27.48 -11.06
N GLY A 32 -28.10 27.04 -9.81
CA GLY A 32 -26.90 26.91 -9.01
C GLY A 32 -25.92 26.09 -9.84
N ARG A 33 -24.73 26.66 -10.07
CA ARG A 33 -23.63 25.94 -10.70
C ARG A 33 -23.41 24.70 -9.83
N SER A 34 -23.71 23.54 -10.39
CA SER A 34 -23.42 22.24 -9.78
C SER A 34 -21.96 22.30 -9.31
N VAL A 35 -21.75 22.31 -7.99
CA VAL A 35 -20.44 21.99 -7.45
C VAL A 35 -20.29 20.50 -7.73
N THR A 36 -19.61 20.20 -8.83
CA THR A 36 -19.18 18.84 -9.13
C THR A 36 -18.27 18.45 -7.98
N VAL A 37 -18.76 17.59 -7.09
CA VAL A 37 -17.90 16.89 -6.14
C VAL A 37 -16.87 16.16 -7.01
N PRO A 38 -15.55 16.39 -6.83
CA PRO A 38 -14.54 15.63 -7.57
C PRO A 38 -14.81 14.16 -7.32
N GLN A 39 -15.11 13.40 -8.38
CA GLN A 39 -15.17 11.96 -8.26
C GLN A 39 -13.75 11.46 -7.96
N PRO A 40 -13.57 10.43 -7.12
CA PRO A 40 -12.26 9.80 -6.97
C PRO A 40 -11.81 9.36 -8.37
N HIS A 41 -10.80 10.04 -8.91
CA HIS A 41 -10.27 9.79 -10.24
C HIS A 41 -9.51 8.46 -10.21
N GLY A 42 -10.25 7.35 -10.28
CA GLY A 42 -9.68 6.07 -10.67
C GLY A 42 -9.15 6.23 -12.09
N VAL A 43 -7.84 6.10 -12.26
CA VAL A 43 -7.21 6.22 -13.58
C VAL A 43 -7.37 4.88 -14.30
N ALA A 44 -7.74 4.91 -15.58
CA ALA A 44 -7.84 3.67 -16.35
C ALA A 44 -6.44 3.19 -16.75
N CYS A 45 -6.21 1.87 -16.70
CA CYS A 45 -4.98 1.28 -17.19
C CYS A 45 -4.83 1.57 -18.69
N PRO A 46 -3.73 2.21 -19.15
CA PRO A 46 -3.55 2.57 -20.55
C PRO A 46 -3.40 1.35 -21.48
N ASN A 47 -3.17 0.16 -20.92
CA ASN A 47 -3.00 -1.07 -21.68
C ASN A 47 -4.32 -1.83 -21.92
N CYS A 48 -5.23 -1.87 -20.93
CA CYS A 48 -6.45 -2.69 -21.00
C CYS A 48 -7.74 -1.97 -20.62
N GLY A 49 -7.67 -0.71 -20.19
CA GLY A 49 -8.83 0.10 -19.78
C GLY A 49 -9.39 -0.24 -18.39
N ALA A 50 -8.90 -1.27 -17.71
CA ALA A 50 -9.37 -1.63 -16.37
C ALA A 50 -9.10 -0.52 -15.35
N PRO A 51 -9.96 -0.34 -14.32
CA PRO A 51 -9.76 0.69 -13.31
C PRO A 51 -8.52 0.39 -12.47
N VAL A 52 -7.70 1.42 -12.24
CA VAL A 52 -6.59 1.40 -11.30
C VAL A 52 -6.94 2.30 -10.12
N ARG A 53 -6.83 1.75 -8.91
CA ARG A 53 -7.07 2.47 -7.66
C ARG A 53 -5.78 2.47 -6.86
N PHE A 54 -5.42 3.63 -6.34
CA PHE A 54 -4.30 3.79 -5.43
C PHE A 54 -4.82 3.82 -4.00
N LEU A 55 -4.23 3.00 -3.14
CA LEU A 55 -4.41 2.93 -1.70
C LEU A 55 -3.52 3.96 -0.99
N TRP A 56 -2.39 4.32 -1.61
CA TRP A 56 -1.40 5.23 -1.05
C TRP A 56 -1.14 6.43 -1.96
N ALA A 57 -1.23 7.64 -1.40
CA ALA A 57 -1.16 8.87 -2.17
C ALA A 57 0.22 9.12 -2.82
N GLN A 58 1.29 8.58 -2.22
CA GLN A 58 2.67 8.74 -2.67
C GLN A 58 3.15 7.61 -3.58
N ALA A 59 2.25 6.70 -3.98
CA ALA A 59 2.60 5.62 -4.91
C ALA A 59 3.14 6.20 -6.23
N VAL A 60 4.34 5.75 -6.61
CA VAL A 60 5.02 6.13 -7.84
C VAL A 60 4.74 5.10 -8.93
N GLN A 61 4.74 3.82 -8.57
CA GLN A 61 4.47 2.70 -9.45
C GLN A 61 3.29 1.88 -8.92
N THR A 62 2.53 1.27 -9.82
CA THR A 62 1.58 0.21 -9.49
C THR A 62 1.52 -0.87 -10.56
N THR A 63 1.09 -2.09 -10.20
CA THR A 63 0.79 -3.16 -11.16
C THR A 63 -0.72 -3.29 -11.37
N CYS A 64 -1.15 -3.22 -12.63
CA CYS A 64 -2.55 -3.46 -12.97
C CYS A 64 -2.96 -4.91 -12.63
N ALA A 65 -3.93 -5.07 -11.73
CA ALA A 65 -4.40 -6.38 -11.27
C ALA A 65 -5.04 -7.25 -12.38
N TYR A 66 -5.41 -6.66 -13.52
CA TYR A 66 -6.09 -7.36 -14.62
C TYR A 66 -5.14 -7.84 -15.71
N CYS A 67 -4.33 -6.92 -16.27
CA CYS A 67 -3.44 -7.23 -17.39
C CYS A 67 -1.96 -7.27 -17.01
N ARG A 68 -1.63 -7.09 -15.72
CA ARG A 68 -0.27 -7.17 -15.16
C ARG A 68 0.73 -6.18 -15.79
N SER A 69 0.21 -5.09 -16.35
CA SER A 69 1.05 -3.98 -16.79
C SER A 69 1.61 -3.24 -15.59
N VAL A 70 2.91 -2.99 -15.61
CA VAL A 70 3.58 -2.13 -14.63
C VAL A 70 3.41 -0.70 -15.10
N LEU A 71 2.78 0.11 -14.26
CA LEU A 71 2.33 1.46 -14.55
C LEU A 71 3.05 2.42 -13.63
N VAL A 72 3.54 3.53 -14.17
CA VAL A 72 4.07 4.64 -13.38
C VAL A 72 3.16 5.84 -13.47
N ARG A 73 3.03 6.54 -12.36
CA ARG A 73 2.30 7.78 -12.28
C ARG A 73 3.14 8.92 -12.86
N ARG A 74 2.57 9.65 -13.82
CA ARG A 74 3.11 10.91 -14.34
C ARG A 74 2.05 11.98 -14.10
N ASP A 75 2.17 12.69 -12.98
CA ASP A 75 1.18 13.68 -12.51
C ASP A 75 -0.24 13.08 -12.36
N LEU A 76 -1.11 13.35 -13.34
CA LEU A 76 -2.51 12.91 -13.40
C LEU A 76 -2.71 11.66 -14.28
N ASP A 77 -1.69 11.26 -15.05
CA ASP A 77 -1.75 10.17 -16.01
C ASP A 77 -0.96 8.93 -15.57
N LEU A 78 -1.30 7.79 -16.17
CA LEU A 78 -0.54 6.54 -16.04
C LEU A 78 0.21 6.24 -17.34
N ALA A 79 1.49 5.93 -17.23
CA ALA A 79 2.30 5.45 -18.33
C ALA A 79 2.69 3.98 -18.09
N LYS A 80 2.61 3.16 -19.14
CA LYS A 80 3.05 1.76 -19.09
C LYS A 80 4.58 1.71 -19.23
N LEU A 81 5.25 1.07 -18.29
CA LEU A 81 6.67 0.71 -18.42
C LEU A 81 6.85 -0.66 -19.06
N GLY A 82 5.99 -1.61 -18.70
CA GLY A 82 6.16 -3.00 -19.11
C GLY A 82 4.92 -3.83 -18.82
N THR A 83 5.01 -5.12 -19.14
CA THR A 83 3.99 -6.12 -18.75
C THR A 83 4.69 -7.29 -18.11
N GLN A 84 4.40 -7.52 -16.83
CA GLN A 84 5.02 -8.59 -16.09
C GLN A 84 4.68 -9.94 -16.70
N ALA A 85 5.68 -10.82 -16.76
CA ALA A 85 5.46 -12.23 -17.09
C ALA A 85 4.65 -12.91 -15.98
N ASP A 86 4.33 -14.20 -16.12
CA ASP A 86 3.62 -14.92 -15.06
C ASP A 86 4.31 -14.77 -13.71
N PHE A 87 3.57 -14.19 -12.76
CA PHE A 87 4.06 -13.93 -11.42
C PHE A 87 3.96 -15.23 -10.62
N PRO A 88 5.00 -15.66 -9.91
CA PRO A 88 4.95 -16.96 -9.27
C PRO A 88 3.86 -17.02 -8.19
N ALA A 89 3.13 -18.13 -8.15
CA ALA A 89 2.27 -18.45 -7.02
C ALA A 89 3.10 -18.40 -5.73
N THR A 90 2.50 -17.88 -4.66
CA THR A 90 3.13 -17.79 -3.34
C THR A 90 2.32 -18.59 -2.33
N GLY A 91 3.03 -19.26 -1.42
CA GLY A 91 2.44 -19.88 -0.24
C GLY A 91 2.14 -18.87 0.87
N SER A 92 2.50 -17.59 0.70
CA SER A 92 2.25 -16.57 1.71
C SER A 92 0.76 -16.27 1.84
N PRO A 93 0.18 -16.26 3.06
CA PRO A 93 -1.19 -15.81 3.30
C PRO A 93 -1.32 -14.29 3.14
N ILE A 94 -0.23 -13.54 3.12
CA ILE A 94 -0.26 -12.09 2.96
C ILE A 94 -0.66 -11.74 1.52
N GLN A 95 -1.45 -10.70 1.37
CA GLN A 95 -1.91 -10.17 0.08
C GLN A 95 -2.08 -8.65 0.13
N ILE A 96 -2.26 -8.02 -1.03
CA ILE A 96 -2.61 -6.60 -1.09
C ILE A 96 -3.93 -6.38 -0.35
N GLY A 97 -3.94 -5.41 0.56
CA GLY A 97 -5.06 -5.12 1.46
C GLY A 97 -5.03 -5.90 2.78
N THR A 98 -4.07 -6.80 3.01
CA THR A 98 -3.83 -7.35 4.35
C THR A 98 -3.55 -6.21 5.32
N GLU A 99 -4.22 -6.24 6.47
CA GLU A 99 -4.03 -5.28 7.56
C GLU A 99 -3.30 -5.95 8.71
N GLY A 100 -2.56 -5.19 9.50
CA GLY A 100 -1.88 -5.70 10.69
C GLY A 100 -1.50 -4.58 11.66
N GLN A 101 -0.73 -4.96 12.67
CA GLN A 101 -0.18 -4.08 13.69
C GLN A 101 1.31 -4.37 13.86
N TRP A 102 2.13 -3.32 13.92
CA TRP A 102 3.53 -3.41 14.29
C TRP A 102 3.78 -2.42 15.43
N HIS A 103 4.24 -2.93 16.58
CA HIS A 103 4.18 -2.23 17.86
C HIS A 103 2.78 -1.66 18.13
N ASP A 104 2.65 -0.36 18.39
CA ASP A 104 1.38 0.33 18.63
C ASP A 104 0.77 0.94 17.35
N GLN A 105 1.32 0.63 16.18
CA GLN A 105 0.91 1.24 14.91
C GLN A 105 0.26 0.23 13.96
N ARG A 106 -0.91 0.59 13.44
CA ARG A 106 -1.57 -0.20 12.39
C ARG A 106 -0.86 0.00 11.05
N PHE A 107 -0.93 -1.01 10.19
CA PHE A 107 -0.47 -0.91 8.82
C PHE A 107 -1.39 -1.63 7.84
N VAL A 108 -1.28 -1.27 6.57
CA VAL A 108 -1.92 -1.97 5.45
C VAL A 108 -0.87 -2.31 4.39
N VAL A 109 -0.93 -3.53 3.86
CA VAL A 109 -0.09 -3.99 2.75
C VAL A 109 -0.65 -3.40 1.46
N VAL A 110 0.12 -2.55 0.77
CA VAL A 110 -0.29 -1.89 -0.46
C VAL A 110 0.46 -2.37 -1.69
N GLY A 111 1.62 -2.99 -1.50
CA GLY A 111 2.47 -3.49 -2.59
C GLY A 111 3.28 -4.71 -2.22
N ARG A 112 3.95 -5.26 -3.22
CA ARG A 112 4.82 -6.42 -3.08
C ARG A 112 5.91 -6.38 -4.13
N ILE A 113 7.11 -6.79 -3.76
CA ILE A 113 8.15 -7.24 -4.68
C ILE A 113 8.44 -8.71 -4.36
N ALA A 114 8.67 -9.52 -5.38
CA ALA A 114 9.18 -10.88 -5.20
C ALA A 114 10.59 -10.97 -5.75
N TYR A 115 11.49 -11.53 -4.94
CA TYR A 115 12.86 -11.80 -5.32
C TYR A 115 13.12 -13.31 -5.35
N GLY A 116 14.06 -13.72 -6.21
CA GLY A 116 14.54 -15.08 -6.30
C GLY A 116 16.05 -15.14 -6.17
N TRP A 117 16.54 -16.15 -5.46
CA TRP A 117 17.95 -16.42 -5.27
C TRP A 117 18.23 -17.92 -5.38
N ALA A 118 19.50 -18.32 -5.24
CA ALA A 118 19.93 -19.70 -5.46
C ALA A 118 19.18 -20.75 -4.61
N ARG A 119 18.66 -20.35 -3.44
CA ARG A 119 18.05 -21.27 -2.47
C ARG A 119 16.54 -21.11 -2.32
N GLY A 120 15.92 -20.19 -3.04
CA GLY A 120 14.48 -19.98 -2.92
C GLY A 120 14.02 -18.61 -3.38
N ARG A 121 12.96 -18.14 -2.75
CA ARG A 121 12.30 -16.87 -3.04
C ARG A 121 11.81 -16.27 -1.74
N TRP A 122 11.62 -14.96 -1.74
CA TRP A 122 10.95 -14.28 -0.65
C TRP A 122 10.09 -13.15 -1.21
N ASN A 123 9.20 -12.65 -0.36
CA ASN A 123 8.37 -11.49 -0.63
C ASN A 123 8.87 -10.31 0.20
N GLU A 124 8.89 -9.14 -0.43
CA GLU A 124 8.99 -7.86 0.25
C GLU A 124 7.64 -7.16 0.12
N TRP A 125 6.87 -7.14 1.20
CA TRP A 125 5.55 -6.52 1.25
C TRP A 125 5.68 -5.06 1.64
N HIS A 126 5.30 -4.17 0.72
CA HIS A 126 5.24 -2.74 1.00
C HIS A 126 4.02 -2.43 1.88
N CYS A 127 4.29 -1.96 3.08
CA CYS A 127 3.33 -1.62 4.10
C CYS A 127 3.26 -0.10 4.29
N VAL A 128 2.05 0.42 4.48
CA VAL A 128 1.84 1.83 4.86
C VAL A 128 1.33 1.85 6.29
N LEU A 129 2.11 2.46 7.18
CA LEU A 129 1.75 2.64 8.59
C LEU A 129 0.65 3.70 8.72
N ALA A 130 -0.04 3.73 9.86
CA ALA A 130 -1.17 4.62 10.11
C ALA A 130 -0.85 6.13 10.00
N ASP A 131 0.41 6.52 10.14
CA ASP A 131 0.88 7.90 9.95
C ASP A 131 1.30 8.21 8.51
N GLY A 132 1.24 7.23 7.61
CA GLY A 132 1.65 7.33 6.21
C GLY A 132 3.09 6.91 5.92
N THR A 133 3.86 6.51 6.95
CA THR A 133 5.22 6.00 6.81
C THR A 133 5.24 4.73 5.95
N SER A 134 6.21 4.65 5.03
CA SER A 134 6.49 3.45 4.24
C SER A 134 7.36 2.50 5.04
N ALA A 135 6.91 1.25 5.15
CA ALA A 135 7.61 0.16 5.80
C ALA A 135 7.63 -1.06 4.88
N TRP A 136 8.51 -2.02 5.16
CA TRP A 136 8.67 -3.24 4.40
C TRP A 136 8.61 -4.44 5.33
N LEU A 137 7.73 -5.38 5.00
CA LEU A 137 7.64 -6.66 5.67
C LEU A 137 8.25 -7.73 4.77
N SER A 138 9.44 -8.19 5.16
CA SER A 138 10.07 -9.35 4.54
C SER A 138 9.36 -10.62 5.00
N ASP A 139 9.12 -11.54 4.07
CA ASP A 139 8.46 -12.83 4.27
C ASP A 139 9.26 -13.89 3.51
N ALA A 140 10.14 -14.57 4.24
CA ALA A 140 11.09 -15.55 3.74
C ALA A 140 10.98 -16.83 4.58
N GLN A 141 10.38 -17.89 4.01
CA GLN A 141 10.33 -19.21 4.65
C GLN A 141 9.69 -19.20 6.07
N LEU A 142 8.62 -18.42 6.27
CA LEU A 142 7.93 -18.23 7.57
C LEU A 142 8.73 -17.43 8.60
N GLU A 143 9.85 -16.83 8.21
CA GLU A 143 10.52 -15.79 8.97
C GLU A 143 10.07 -14.42 8.45
N TYR A 144 9.76 -13.53 9.39
CA TYR A 144 9.20 -12.22 9.12
C TYR A 144 10.07 -11.15 9.76
N ALA A 145 10.35 -10.09 9.01
CA ALA A 145 11.01 -8.92 9.54
C ALA A 145 10.33 -7.66 9.03
N MET A 146 10.12 -6.68 9.91
CA MET A 146 9.56 -5.38 9.56
C MET A 146 10.68 -4.35 9.60
N THR A 147 10.82 -3.54 8.56
CA THR A 147 11.85 -2.51 8.45
C THR A 147 11.31 -1.21 7.88
N ILE A 148 11.99 -0.10 8.17
CA ILE A 148 11.77 1.22 7.57
C ILE A 148 13.11 1.70 6.99
N ALA A 149 13.07 2.47 5.90
CA ALA A 149 14.25 3.13 5.35
C ALA A 149 14.89 4.06 6.41
N ALA A 150 16.20 3.92 6.62
CA ALA A 150 16.96 4.82 7.45
C ALA A 150 17.06 6.22 6.82
N PRO A 151 17.32 7.27 7.63
CA PRO A 151 17.64 8.59 7.11
C PRO A 151 18.78 8.57 6.09
N ALA A 152 18.67 9.37 5.03
CA ALA A 152 19.61 9.37 3.90
C ALA A 152 21.02 9.90 4.26
N ASP A 153 21.19 10.50 5.43
CA ASP A 153 22.46 10.99 5.95
C ASP A 153 23.24 9.92 6.73
N PHE A 154 22.69 8.72 6.90
CA PHE A 154 23.41 7.60 7.48
C PHE A 154 24.51 7.14 6.55
N ASP A 155 25.69 6.87 7.09
CA ASP A 155 26.80 6.30 6.32
C ASP A 155 26.52 4.83 6.02
N VAL A 156 26.48 4.50 4.73
CA VAL A 156 26.20 3.16 4.23
C VAL A 156 27.42 2.69 3.43
N PRO A 157 28.06 1.56 3.81
CA PRO A 157 29.24 1.09 3.13
C PRO A 157 28.94 0.73 1.67
N ALA A 158 29.96 0.85 0.81
CA ALA A 158 29.85 0.38 -0.56
C ALA A 158 29.65 -1.14 -0.55
N VAL A 159 28.51 -1.60 -1.09
CA VAL A 159 28.06 -3.00 -1.06
C VAL A 159 29.15 -4.00 -1.47
N MET A 160 29.99 -3.66 -2.46
CA MET A 160 31.07 -4.54 -2.96
C MET A 160 32.26 -4.70 -2.00
N GLN A 161 32.34 -3.88 -0.94
CA GLN A 161 33.43 -3.90 0.04
C GLN A 161 33.05 -4.66 1.31
N VAL A 162 31.75 -4.88 1.54
CA VAL A 162 31.24 -5.50 2.76
C VAL A 162 31.53 -7.00 2.81
N ARG A 163 31.88 -7.50 3.99
CA ARG A 163 32.14 -8.92 4.23
C ARG A 163 31.33 -9.44 5.41
N VAL A 164 30.95 -10.72 5.36
CA VAL A 164 30.32 -11.43 6.48
C VAL A 164 31.22 -11.36 7.71
N GLY A 165 30.63 -11.07 8.87
CA GLY A 165 31.31 -10.87 10.16
C GLY A 165 31.86 -9.45 10.38
N GLU A 166 31.79 -8.54 9.41
CA GLU A 166 32.07 -7.12 9.66
C GLU A 166 30.96 -6.48 10.50
N SER A 167 31.30 -5.43 11.25
CA SER A 167 30.34 -4.69 12.07
C SER A 167 30.23 -3.24 11.65
N TYR A 168 29.00 -2.75 11.67
CA TYR A 168 28.64 -1.35 11.40
C TYR A 168 27.76 -0.83 12.54
N VAL A 169 27.76 0.48 12.76
CA VAL A 169 27.01 1.09 13.87
C VAL A 169 26.03 2.11 13.32
N TRP A 170 24.75 1.93 13.65
CA TRP A 170 23.68 2.88 13.36
C TRP A 170 22.84 3.07 14.61
N ASN A 171 22.46 4.30 14.93
CA ASN A 171 21.74 4.64 16.17
C ASN A 171 22.42 4.07 17.43
N ASP A 172 23.75 4.25 17.54
CA ASP A 172 24.57 3.74 18.64
C ASP A 172 24.48 2.21 18.87
N THR A 173 23.93 1.48 17.89
CA THR A 173 23.69 0.04 17.96
C THR A 173 24.59 -0.67 16.97
N PRO A 174 25.44 -1.62 17.42
CA PRO A 174 26.28 -2.41 16.52
C PRO A 174 25.46 -3.51 15.85
N TYR A 175 25.66 -3.66 14.54
CA TYR A 175 25.12 -4.73 13.72
C TYR A 175 26.28 -5.50 13.08
N GLU A 176 26.20 -6.83 13.05
CA GLU A 176 27.18 -7.71 12.41
C GLU A 176 26.59 -8.30 11.13
N VAL A 177 27.35 -8.27 10.03
CA VAL A 177 26.94 -8.83 8.74
C VAL A 177 26.75 -10.34 8.85
N ALA A 178 25.50 -10.80 8.75
CA ALA A 178 25.12 -12.19 8.82
C ALA A 178 25.10 -12.86 7.45
N SER A 179 24.61 -12.16 6.43
CA SER A 179 24.53 -12.69 5.07
C SER A 179 24.67 -11.63 3.98
N ILE A 180 25.20 -12.06 2.84
CA ILE A 180 25.23 -11.32 1.58
C ILE A 180 24.54 -12.19 0.54
N THR A 181 23.42 -11.72 0.02
CA THR A 181 22.53 -12.47 -0.86
C THR A 181 22.46 -11.80 -2.23
N GLU A 182 22.92 -12.52 -3.26
CA GLU A 182 22.63 -12.14 -4.65
C GLU A 182 21.25 -12.65 -5.05
N ALA A 183 20.39 -11.74 -5.46
CA ALA A 183 19.03 -12.05 -5.87
C ALA A 183 18.62 -11.32 -7.13
N ARG A 184 17.51 -11.77 -7.71
CA ARG A 184 16.95 -11.23 -8.94
C ARG A 184 15.51 -10.85 -8.72
N TYR A 185 15.13 -9.69 -9.24
CA TYR A 185 13.75 -9.25 -9.31
C TYR A 185 12.91 -10.21 -10.16
N LEU A 186 11.82 -10.71 -9.59
CA LEU A 186 10.87 -11.60 -10.28
C LEU A 186 9.61 -10.86 -10.72
N GLY A 187 9.20 -9.84 -9.98
CA GLY A 187 8.02 -9.04 -10.28
C GLY A 187 7.50 -8.24 -9.08
N THR A 188 6.43 -7.49 -9.32
CA THR A 188 5.72 -6.66 -8.35
C THR A 188 4.20 -6.80 -8.47
N GLU A 189 3.51 -6.60 -7.35
CA GLU A 189 2.07 -6.44 -7.24
C GLU A 189 1.76 -5.16 -6.45
N GLY A 190 0.61 -4.54 -6.67
CA GLY A 190 0.20 -3.36 -5.90
C GLY A 190 1.10 -2.15 -6.13
N GLU A 191 1.29 -1.33 -5.10
CA GLU A 191 1.87 0.01 -5.15
C GLU A 191 3.26 0.09 -4.52
N LEU A 192 4.20 0.76 -5.21
CA LEU A 192 5.57 0.95 -4.73
C LEU A 192 5.95 2.45 -4.66
N PRO A 193 6.86 2.82 -3.73
CA PRO A 193 7.37 4.19 -3.58
C PRO A 193 8.39 4.59 -4.65
N PHE A 194 8.84 3.65 -5.46
CA PHE A 194 9.81 3.86 -6.52
C PHE A 194 9.43 3.07 -7.77
N THR A 195 10.15 3.31 -8.85
CA THR A 195 10.01 2.57 -10.10
C THR A 195 10.95 1.37 -10.08
N THR A 196 10.42 0.17 -10.33
CA THR A 196 11.24 -1.04 -10.51
C THR A 196 10.64 -1.93 -11.58
N TRP A 197 11.49 -2.47 -12.45
CA TRP A 197 11.08 -3.25 -13.62
C TRP A 197 12.19 -4.17 -14.13
N GLU A 198 13.44 -3.74 -13.98
CA GLU A 198 14.59 -4.46 -14.50
C GLU A 198 14.84 -5.76 -13.72
N LYS A 199 15.15 -6.83 -14.46
CA LYS A 199 15.41 -8.17 -13.89
C LYS A 199 16.90 -8.37 -13.57
N SER A 200 17.61 -7.30 -13.25
CA SER A 200 19.02 -7.33 -12.90
C SER A 200 19.22 -8.07 -11.58
N ALA A 201 20.43 -8.62 -11.41
CA ALA A 201 20.86 -9.10 -10.12
C ALA A 201 21.17 -7.90 -9.21
N CYS A 202 20.81 -8.00 -7.94
CA CYS A 202 21.11 -7.06 -6.89
C CYS A 202 21.61 -7.81 -5.65
N LEU A 203 22.37 -7.11 -4.81
CA LEU A 203 22.87 -7.64 -3.56
C LEU A 203 22.06 -7.07 -2.40
N PHE A 204 21.65 -7.95 -1.50
CA PHE A 204 21.10 -7.62 -0.20
C PHE A 204 22.09 -8.05 0.88
N ILE A 205 22.38 -7.17 1.82
CA ILE A 205 23.27 -7.47 2.94
C ILE A 205 22.45 -7.35 4.22
N ASP A 206 22.25 -8.47 4.91
CA ASP A 206 21.54 -8.50 6.18
C ASP A 206 22.54 -8.53 7.32
N LEU A 207 22.33 -7.64 8.28
CA LEU A 207 23.11 -7.51 9.50
C LEU A 207 22.20 -7.64 10.71
N LEU A 208 22.69 -8.30 11.75
CA LEU A 208 21.94 -8.59 12.96
C LEU A 208 22.58 -7.91 14.17
N ASN A 209 21.78 -7.49 15.13
CA ASN A 209 22.27 -7.07 16.44
C ASN A 209 21.87 -8.07 17.55
N ALA A 210 22.40 -7.85 18.75
CA ALA A 210 22.16 -8.74 19.89
C ALA A 210 20.72 -8.69 20.45
N GLN A 211 19.89 -7.76 20.00
CA GLN A 211 18.54 -7.47 20.48
C GLN A 211 17.46 -7.83 19.43
N HIS A 212 17.73 -8.80 18.54
CA HIS A 212 16.83 -9.20 17.45
C HIS A 212 16.57 -8.14 16.37
N GLY A 213 17.34 -7.05 16.38
CA GLY A 213 17.29 -6.03 15.34
C GLY A 213 17.92 -6.52 14.05
N LEU A 214 17.35 -6.04 12.95
CA LEU A 214 17.78 -6.29 11.58
C LEU A 214 18.15 -4.96 10.93
N ALA A 215 19.27 -4.97 10.21
CA ALA A 215 19.60 -3.96 9.23
C ALA A 215 19.77 -4.64 7.88
N THR A 216 19.18 -4.09 6.82
CA THR A 216 19.34 -4.58 5.46
C THR A 216 19.88 -3.46 4.59
N ILE A 217 21.01 -3.68 3.93
CA ILE A 217 21.51 -2.80 2.87
C ILE A 217 20.99 -3.34 1.54
N ASP A 218 20.13 -2.57 0.90
CA ASP A 218 19.63 -2.83 -0.45
C ASP A 218 20.58 -2.20 -1.48
N GLY A 219 21.30 -3.07 -2.19
CA GLY A 219 22.21 -2.70 -3.27
C GLY A 219 21.58 -2.66 -4.66
N SER A 220 20.25 -2.71 -4.77
CA SER A 220 19.55 -2.53 -6.06
C SER A 220 19.51 -1.07 -6.51
N GLU A 221 19.71 -0.13 -5.59
CA GLU A 221 19.79 1.31 -5.83
C GLU A 221 21.24 1.83 -5.78
N ALA A 222 21.47 2.98 -6.39
CA ALA A 222 22.76 3.69 -6.36
C ALA A 222 22.52 5.18 -6.00
N PRO A 223 22.91 5.63 -4.79
CA PRO A 223 23.59 4.88 -3.71
C PRO A 223 22.69 3.79 -3.07
N PRO A 224 23.28 2.79 -2.40
CA PRO A 224 22.52 1.74 -1.70
C PRO A 224 21.68 2.34 -0.57
N VAL A 225 20.55 1.69 -0.27
CA VAL A 225 19.61 2.16 0.76
C VAL A 225 19.70 1.25 1.98
N LEU A 226 19.79 1.85 3.17
CA LEU A 226 19.74 1.13 4.44
C LEU A 226 18.31 1.07 4.95
N PHE A 227 17.89 -0.11 5.37
CA PHE A 227 16.65 -0.36 6.09
C PHE A 227 16.98 -0.86 7.50
N LEU A 228 16.26 -0.35 8.50
CA LEU A 228 16.43 -0.71 9.90
C LEU A 228 15.10 -1.21 10.47
N GLY A 229 15.17 -2.23 11.31
CA GLY A 229 14.00 -2.82 11.94
C GLY A 229 14.36 -4.05 12.76
N GLU A 230 13.51 -5.07 12.69
CA GLU A 230 13.61 -6.24 13.58
C GLU A 230 12.87 -7.44 13.02
N TYR A 231 13.24 -8.63 13.49
CA TYR A 231 12.43 -9.83 13.29
C TYR A 231 11.17 -9.76 14.14
N VAL A 232 10.05 -10.18 13.56
CA VAL A 232 8.72 -10.15 14.17
C VAL A 232 8.05 -11.52 14.07
N ASN A 233 7.23 -11.87 15.05
CA ASN A 233 6.43 -13.09 14.97
C ASN A 233 5.15 -12.83 14.18
N PHE A 234 4.73 -13.83 13.38
CA PHE A 234 3.50 -13.75 12.59
C PHE A 234 2.26 -13.41 13.44
N ASP A 235 2.11 -14.06 14.59
CA ASP A 235 0.96 -13.85 15.48
C ASP A 235 0.95 -12.44 16.08
N ASP A 236 2.12 -11.88 16.37
CA ASP A 236 2.26 -10.54 16.96
C ASP A 236 1.84 -9.43 15.99
N LEU A 237 1.87 -9.70 14.68
CA LEU A 237 1.41 -8.77 13.65
C LEU A 237 -0.12 -8.66 13.57
N ARG A 238 -0.87 -9.53 14.28
CA ARG A 238 -2.35 -9.49 14.41
C ARG A 238 -3.05 -9.30 13.06
N PHE A 239 -2.62 -10.06 12.06
CA PHE A 239 -3.09 -9.90 10.69
C PHE A 239 -4.60 -10.07 10.54
N GLN A 240 -5.16 -9.29 9.62
CA GLN A 240 -6.52 -9.38 9.13
C GLN A 240 -6.52 -9.35 7.60
N ASN A 241 -7.59 -9.84 6.99
CA ASN A 241 -7.72 -9.89 5.53
C ASN A 241 -6.57 -10.69 4.86
N LEU A 242 -6.16 -11.78 5.51
CA LEU A 242 -5.26 -12.76 4.93
C LEU A 242 -5.96 -13.51 3.80
N ARG A 243 -5.17 -14.00 2.85
CA ARG A 243 -5.63 -14.90 1.81
C ARG A 243 -6.09 -16.20 2.45
N GLU A 244 -7.30 -16.62 2.12
CA GLU A 244 -7.79 -17.95 2.45
C GLU A 244 -7.25 -18.96 1.42
N PHE A 245 -6.77 -20.09 1.91
CA PHE A 245 -6.37 -21.22 1.07
C PHE A 245 -7.46 -22.29 1.18
N ASP A 246 -8.18 -22.55 0.09
CA ASP A 246 -9.14 -23.65 0.04
C ASP A 246 -8.39 -24.99 0.08
N GLY A 247 -8.71 -25.85 1.05
CA GLY A 247 -8.33 -27.27 1.04
C GLY A 247 -7.18 -27.70 1.95
N TRP A 248 -7.29 -27.41 3.25
CA TRP A 248 -6.55 -28.12 4.30
C TRP A 248 -7.50 -29.01 5.10
#